data_AF-A0A938VLG1-F1
#
_entry.id   AF-A0A938VLG1-F1
#
_cell.length_a   1.000
_cell.length_b   1.000
_cell.length_c   1.000
_cell.angle_alpha   90.00
_cell.angle_beta   90.00
_cell.angle_gamma   90.00
#
_symmetry.space_group_name_H-M   'P 1'
#
loop_
_entity.id
_entity.type
_entity.pdbx_description
1 polymer ?
#
loop_
_entity_poly.entity_id
_entity_poly.type
_entity_poly.pdbx_seq_one_letter_code
_entity_poly.pdbx_strand_id
1 'polypeptide(L)'
;AIRENGNATISLVAVVDENVVGHILFSPAHTHPPTPEKGLGLAPLAVMPAHQNQGIGSQLIRTGLEQCRELGYDYAVVLGGANYYMRFGFEKASIFGLQNEYGVDDDFMVFNFKALPAGGLVKYTLEFSQFSV
;
A
#
# COMPACT_ATOMS: atom_id res chain seq x y z
N ALA A 1 -0.10 -8.14 -15.58
CA ALA A 1 1.11 -8.41 -14.76
C ALA A 1 0.76 -8.75 -13.29
N ILE A 2 0.54 -7.80 -12.37
CA ILE A 2 0.41 -8.11 -10.91
C ILE A 2 -0.70 -9.13 -10.61
N ARG A 3 -1.89 -8.97 -11.20
CA ARG A 3 -3.01 -9.91 -11.03
C ARG A 3 -2.73 -11.28 -11.66
N GLU A 4 -2.17 -11.29 -12.86
CA GLU A 4 -1.88 -12.51 -13.63
C GLU A 4 -0.77 -13.35 -12.98
N ASN A 5 0.18 -12.69 -12.32
CA ASN A 5 1.30 -13.34 -11.62
C ASN A 5 0.94 -13.77 -10.19
N GLY A 6 -0.31 -13.59 -9.74
CA GLY A 6 -0.74 -13.95 -8.38
C GLY A 6 -0.22 -13.00 -7.28
N ASN A 7 0.41 -11.89 -7.64
CA ASN A 7 0.96 -10.91 -6.71
C ASN A 7 -0.07 -9.86 -6.25
N ALA A 8 -1.33 -10.00 -6.66
CA ALA A 8 -2.47 -9.22 -6.16
C ALA A 8 -3.02 -9.86 -4.88
N THR A 9 -2.36 -9.66 -3.74
CA THR A 9 -2.78 -10.23 -2.45
C THR A 9 -4.19 -9.79 -2.07
N ILE A 10 -4.48 -8.49 -2.18
CA ILE A 10 -5.83 -7.94 -1.96
C ILE A 10 -6.12 -6.99 -3.12
N SER A 11 -7.30 -7.14 -3.74
CA SER A 11 -7.79 -6.26 -4.80
C SER A 11 -9.27 -5.97 -4.58
N LEU A 12 -9.59 -4.79 -4.07
CA LEU A 12 -10.98 -4.38 -3.77
C LEU A 12 -11.46 -3.35 -4.76
N VAL A 13 -12.73 -3.43 -5.14
CA VAL A 13 -13.41 -2.44 -5.97
C VAL A 13 -14.56 -1.80 -5.21
N ALA A 14 -14.78 -0.50 -5.46
CA ALA A 14 -15.99 0.19 -5.04
C ALA A 14 -16.97 0.20 -6.23
N VAL A 15 -18.22 -0.17 -5.97
CA VAL A 15 -19.28 -0.24 -6.98
C VAL A 15 -20.40 0.72 -6.59
N VAL A 16 -20.80 1.59 -7.52
CA VAL A 16 -21.95 2.50 -7.39
C VAL A 16 -22.79 2.35 -8.65
N ASP A 17 -24.09 2.12 -8.49
CA ASP A 17 -25.03 1.89 -9.59
C ASP A 17 -24.49 0.87 -10.62
N GLU A 18 -23.99 -0.27 -10.11
CA GLU A 18 -23.37 -1.37 -10.89
C GLU A 18 -22.05 -1.02 -11.61
N ASN A 19 -21.55 0.21 -11.48
CA ASN A 19 -20.30 0.65 -12.10
C ASN A 19 -19.14 0.58 -11.11
N VAL A 20 -17.98 0.08 -11.56
CA VAL A 20 -16.74 0.15 -10.77
C VAL A 20 -16.22 1.58 -10.80
N VAL A 21 -16.27 2.25 -9.65
CA VAL A 21 -15.89 3.66 -9.50
C VAL A 21 -14.60 3.87 -8.71
N GLY A 22 -14.06 2.81 -8.11
CA GLY A 22 -12.79 2.88 -7.38
C GLY A 22 -12.14 1.52 -7.22
N HIS A 23 -10.83 1.53 -7.00
CA HIS A 23 -10.02 0.33 -6.87
C HIS A 23 -8.84 0.58 -5.92
N ILE A 24 -8.49 -0.44 -5.13
CA ILE A 24 -7.28 -0.48 -4.32
C ILE A 24 -6.62 -1.85 -4.47
N LEU A 25 -5.30 -1.87 -4.50
CA LEU A 25 -4.50 -3.07 -4.60
C LEU A 25 -3.41 -3.10 -3.52
N PHE A 26 -3.21 -4.28 -2.94
CA PHE A 26 -2.06 -4.60 -2.11
C PHE A 26 -1.30 -5.77 -2.71
N SER A 27 0.02 -5.65 -2.78
CA SER A 27 0.92 -6.67 -3.33
C SER A 27 2.13 -6.87 -2.42
N PRO A 28 2.82 -8.03 -2.45
CA PRO A 28 4.00 -8.27 -1.62
C PRO A 28 5.06 -7.17 -1.73
N ALA A 29 5.60 -6.78 -0.57
CA ALA A 29 6.79 -5.94 -0.44
C ALA A 29 7.73 -6.58 0.59
N HIS A 30 9.03 -6.39 0.41
CA HIS A 30 10.04 -6.98 1.29
C HIS A 30 11.20 -6.00 1.49
N THR A 31 11.91 -6.11 2.61
CA THR A 31 13.11 -5.33 2.85
C THR A 31 14.33 -5.97 2.20
N HIS A 32 15.35 -5.14 1.97
CA HIS A 32 16.71 -5.55 1.72
C HIS A 32 17.63 -4.91 2.78
N PRO A 33 18.35 -5.71 3.58
CA PRO A 33 18.32 -7.17 3.63
C PRO A 33 16.94 -7.72 4.06
N PRO A 34 16.58 -8.97 3.68
CA PRO A 34 15.30 -9.56 4.04
C PRO A 34 15.15 -9.73 5.56
N THR A 35 13.94 -9.47 6.06
CA THR A 35 13.56 -9.72 7.45
C THR A 35 12.34 -10.67 7.52
N PRO A 36 11.99 -11.21 8.71
CA PRO A 36 10.85 -12.12 8.85
C PRO A 36 9.48 -11.45 8.68
N GLU A 37 9.38 -10.13 8.86
CA GLU A 37 8.10 -9.40 8.80
C GLU A 37 7.54 -9.37 7.37
N LYS A 38 6.26 -9.71 7.24
CA LYS A 38 5.56 -9.75 5.95
C LYS A 38 4.98 -8.39 5.62
N GLY A 39 5.53 -7.75 4.59
CA GLY A 39 5.10 -6.46 4.08
C GLY A 39 4.17 -6.55 2.87
N LEU A 40 3.30 -5.56 2.73
CA LEU A 40 2.55 -5.28 1.51
C LEU A 40 2.78 -3.84 1.04
N GLY A 41 2.88 -3.63 -0.26
CA GLY A 41 2.77 -2.32 -0.88
C GLY A 41 1.33 -2.03 -1.28
N LEU A 42 0.79 -0.89 -0.86
CA LEU A 42 -0.49 -0.35 -1.32
C LEU A 42 -0.24 0.47 -2.58
N ALA A 43 -0.59 -0.07 -3.74
CA ALA A 43 -0.64 0.65 -5.01
C ALA A 43 -1.27 -0.23 -6.11
N PRO A 44 -2.06 0.34 -7.04
CA PRO A 44 -2.60 1.70 -7.00
C PRO A 44 -3.79 1.83 -6.03
N LEU A 45 -4.13 3.08 -5.69
CA LEU A 45 -5.44 3.48 -5.19
C LEU A 45 -6.02 4.51 -6.15
N ALA A 46 -7.22 4.27 -6.65
CA ALA A 46 -7.88 5.18 -7.57
C ALA A 46 -9.38 5.27 -7.30
N VAL A 47 -9.94 6.45 -7.48
CA VAL A 47 -11.38 6.72 -7.49
C VAL A 47 -11.68 7.62 -8.68
N MET A 48 -12.69 7.28 -9.46
CA MET A 48 -13.14 8.07 -10.60
C MET A 48 -13.41 9.51 -10.17
N PRO A 49 -13.01 10.54 -10.94
CA PRO A 49 -13.11 11.94 -10.53
C PRO A 49 -14.49 12.37 -10.03
N ALA A 50 -15.57 11.92 -10.71
CA ALA A 50 -16.96 12.22 -10.34
C ALA A 50 -17.38 11.65 -8.96
N HIS A 51 -16.61 10.70 -8.43
CA HIS A 51 -16.87 10.00 -7.17
C HIS A 51 -15.82 10.31 -6.08
N GLN A 52 -14.91 11.24 -6.33
CA GLN A 52 -13.93 11.69 -5.33
C GLN A 52 -14.59 12.55 -4.24
N ASN A 53 -13.89 12.71 -3.10
CA ASN A 53 -14.36 13.46 -1.93
C ASN A 53 -15.67 12.95 -1.27
N GLN A 54 -16.13 11.76 -1.65
CA GLN A 54 -17.31 11.10 -1.08
C GLN A 54 -16.96 10.01 -0.06
N GLY A 55 -15.67 9.90 0.33
CA GLY A 55 -15.19 8.90 1.29
C GLY A 55 -14.92 7.51 0.72
N ILE A 56 -15.13 7.28 -0.58
CA ILE A 56 -14.91 5.97 -1.24
C ILE A 56 -13.46 5.50 -1.06
N GLY A 57 -12.48 6.35 -1.36
CA GLY A 57 -11.06 6.01 -1.18
C GLY A 57 -10.72 5.68 0.27
N SER A 58 -11.32 6.40 1.22
CA SER A 58 -11.15 6.15 2.65
C SER A 58 -11.71 4.78 3.08
N GLN A 59 -12.86 4.38 2.54
CA GLN A 59 -13.43 3.06 2.81
C GLN A 59 -12.56 1.96 2.20
N LEU A 60 -12.13 2.11 0.95
CA LEU A 60 -11.22 1.17 0.29
C LEU A 60 -9.94 0.95 1.09
N ILE A 61 -9.31 2.01 1.60
CA ILE A 61 -8.11 1.90 2.45
C ILE A 61 -8.42 1.13 3.73
N ARG A 62 -9.45 1.53 4.48
CA ARG A 62 -9.76 0.90 5.77
C ARG A 62 -10.08 -0.58 5.62
N THR A 63 -10.92 -0.94 4.66
CA THR A 63 -11.28 -2.33 4.37
C THR A 63 -10.06 -3.13 3.88
N GLY A 64 -9.22 -2.54 3.04
CA GLY A 64 -7.98 -3.18 2.61
C GLY A 64 -7.01 -3.46 3.75
N LEU A 65 -6.77 -2.47 4.62
CA LEU A 65 -5.92 -2.61 5.80
C LEU A 65 -6.46 -3.67 6.78
N GLU A 66 -7.78 -3.74 6.97
CA GLU A 66 -8.40 -4.77 7.80
C GLU A 66 -8.15 -6.18 7.24
N GLN A 67 -8.32 -6.38 5.93
CA GLN A 67 -7.99 -7.66 5.29
C GLN A 67 -6.50 -8.00 5.37
N CYS A 68 -5.60 -7.02 5.21
CA CYS A 68 -4.16 -7.23 5.38
C CYS A 68 -3.85 -7.82 6.77
N ARG A 69 -4.45 -7.24 7.81
CA ARG A 69 -4.31 -7.69 9.20
C ARG A 69 -4.88 -9.10 9.40
N GLU A 70 -6.07 -9.38 8.86
CA GLU A 70 -6.71 -10.70 8.95
C GLU A 70 -5.90 -11.81 8.27
N LEU A 71 -5.22 -11.49 7.16
CA LEU A 71 -4.30 -12.40 6.46
C LEU A 71 -2.95 -12.56 7.19
N GLY A 72 -2.73 -11.86 8.30
CA GLY A 72 -1.55 -12.00 9.14
C GLY A 72 -0.31 -11.30 8.58
N TYR A 73 -0.47 -10.24 7.79
CA TYR A 73 0.64 -9.36 7.42
C TYR A 73 1.03 -8.45 8.59
N ASP A 74 2.32 -8.13 8.67
CA ASP A 74 2.88 -7.37 9.79
C ASP A 74 2.80 -5.86 9.54
N TYR A 75 2.93 -5.43 8.28
CA TYR A 75 2.85 -4.02 7.90
C TYR A 75 2.42 -3.80 6.44
N ALA A 76 2.00 -2.57 6.13
CA ALA A 76 1.80 -2.09 4.76
C ALA A 76 2.57 -0.78 4.52
N VAL A 77 3.07 -0.57 3.31
CA VAL A 77 3.75 0.67 2.90
C VAL A 77 3.06 1.31 1.69
N VAL A 78 3.21 2.62 1.55
CA VAL A 78 2.67 3.37 0.40
C VAL A 78 3.56 4.57 0.08
N LEU A 79 3.65 4.89 -1.21
CA LEU A 79 4.21 6.13 -1.70
C LEU A 79 3.06 7.09 -2.05
N GLY A 80 2.89 8.13 -1.26
CA GLY A 80 1.91 9.17 -1.53
C GLY A 80 1.74 10.15 -0.36
N GLY A 81 1.05 11.25 -0.65
CA GLY A 81 1.00 12.44 0.20
C GLY A 81 0.81 12.13 1.69
N ALA A 82 1.81 12.47 2.52
CA ALA A 82 1.81 12.15 3.95
C ALA A 82 0.53 12.59 4.68
N ASN A 83 0.07 13.82 4.45
CA ASN A 83 -1.17 14.38 5.03
C ASN A 83 -2.41 13.55 4.68
N TYR A 84 -2.43 12.92 3.50
CA TYR A 84 -3.54 12.08 3.08
C TYR A 84 -3.57 10.79 3.90
N TYR A 85 -2.43 10.10 4.01
CA TYR A 85 -2.33 8.76 4.59
C TYR A 85 -2.28 8.75 6.14
N MET A 86 -1.77 9.80 6.77
CA MET A 86 -1.76 9.94 8.24
C MET A 86 -3.16 9.81 8.86
N ARG A 87 -4.20 10.19 8.12
CA ARG A 87 -5.61 10.10 8.56
C ARG A 87 -6.11 8.67 8.76
N PHE A 88 -5.38 7.69 8.23
CA PHE A 88 -5.69 6.26 8.39
C PHE A 88 -4.81 5.58 9.42
N GLY A 89 -3.86 6.29 10.05
CA GLY A 89 -2.89 5.73 10.99
C GLY A 89 -1.56 5.31 10.36
N PHE A 90 -1.27 5.74 9.13
CA PHE A 90 0.08 5.62 8.58
C PHE A 90 1.02 6.65 9.21
N GLU A 91 2.28 6.28 9.37
CA GLU A 91 3.36 7.12 9.86
C GLU A 91 4.46 7.24 8.81
N LYS A 92 5.33 8.25 8.91
CA LYS A 92 6.48 8.35 8.00
C LYS A 92 7.40 7.15 8.21
N ALA A 93 7.70 6.43 7.14
CA ALA A 93 8.52 5.22 7.19
C ALA A 93 9.96 5.50 7.66
N SER A 94 10.46 6.71 7.39
CA SER A 94 11.78 7.18 7.83
C SER A 94 11.96 7.21 9.36
N ILE A 95 10.88 7.34 10.14
CA ILE A 95 10.91 7.24 11.61
C ILE A 95 11.43 5.87 12.07
N PHE A 96 11.19 4.83 11.26
CA PHE A 96 11.59 3.46 11.52
C PHE A 96 12.83 3.03 10.73
N GLY A 97 13.52 3.98 10.07
CA GLY A 97 14.68 3.70 9.24
C GLY A 97 14.37 2.94 7.95
N LEU A 98 13.09 2.92 7.54
CA LEU A 98 12.65 2.29 6.29
C LEU A 98 12.82 3.27 5.11
N GLN A 99 13.42 2.77 4.03
CA GLN A 99 13.64 3.47 2.78
C GLN A 99 12.87 2.77 1.66
N ASN A 100 12.78 3.38 0.48
CA ASN A 100 12.20 2.77 -0.72
C ASN A 100 13.15 2.84 -1.90
N GLU A 101 12.96 1.94 -2.87
CA GLU A 101 13.81 1.84 -4.06
C GLU A 101 13.70 3.00 -5.06
N TYR A 102 12.79 3.96 -4.81
CA TYR A 102 12.57 5.13 -5.66
C TYR A 102 13.16 6.42 -5.09
N GLY A 103 13.76 6.38 -3.90
CA GLY A 103 14.40 7.54 -3.27
C GLY A 103 13.42 8.65 -2.84
N VAL A 104 12.15 8.31 -2.60
CA VAL A 104 11.11 9.27 -2.20
C VAL A 104 10.89 9.20 -0.70
N ASP A 105 11.52 10.08 0.08
CA ASP A 105 11.50 9.95 1.55
C ASP A 105 10.28 10.59 2.22
N ASP A 106 9.83 11.76 1.74
CA ASP A 106 8.81 12.55 2.44
C ASP A 106 7.40 11.96 2.38
N ASP A 107 7.12 11.21 1.31
CA ASP A 107 5.83 10.60 1.02
C ASP A 107 5.88 9.06 1.13
N PHE A 108 6.94 8.51 1.73
CA PHE A 108 6.99 7.08 2.04
C PHE A 108 6.41 6.83 3.43
N MET A 109 5.26 6.17 3.44
CA MET A 109 4.44 5.99 4.63
C MET A 109 4.30 4.51 4.96
N VAL A 110 4.21 4.17 6.25
CA VAL A 110 4.05 2.80 6.76
C VAL A 110 2.90 2.71 7.74
N PHE A 111 2.12 1.63 7.65
CA PHE A 111 1.09 1.24 8.60
C PHE A 111 1.53 -0.06 9.29
N ASN A 112 1.67 -0.01 10.62
CA ASN A 112 2.07 -1.16 11.43
C ASN A 112 0.83 -1.92 11.93
N PHE A 113 0.65 -3.17 11.49
CA PHE A 113 -0.40 -4.04 12.02
C PHE A 113 0.06 -4.78 13.29
N LYS A 114 1.32 -5.20 13.31
CA LYS A 114 1.89 -6.07 14.34
C LYS A 114 3.36 -5.81 14.60
N ALA A 115 4.19 -5.78 13.56
CA ALA A 115 5.63 -5.61 13.67
C ALA A 115 6.19 -4.86 12.45
N LEU A 116 7.29 -4.14 12.66
CA LEU A 116 8.06 -3.47 11.62
C LEU A 116 9.49 -4.01 11.58
N PRO A 117 10.11 -4.08 10.39
CA PRO A 117 11.55 -4.28 10.30
C PRO A 117 12.32 -3.17 11.01
N ALA A 118 13.50 -3.50 11.55
CA ALA A 118 14.42 -2.52 12.16
C ALA A 118 15.18 -1.71 11.09
N GLY A 119 14.43 -1.08 10.19
CA GLY A 119 14.93 -0.35 9.03
C GLY A 119 15.24 -1.23 7.82
N GLY A 120 15.73 -0.59 6.75
CA GLY A 120 16.13 -1.25 5.50
C GLY A 120 15.44 -0.70 4.26
N LEU A 121 15.89 -1.16 3.09
CA LEU A 121 15.35 -0.74 1.80
C LEU A 121 14.14 -1.60 1.43
N VAL A 122 12.95 -1.03 1.47
CA VAL A 122 11.73 -1.71 1.01
C VAL A 122 11.70 -1.75 -0.52
N LYS A 123 11.52 -2.96 -1.04
CA LYS A 123 11.33 -3.26 -2.45
C LYS A 123 9.92 -3.76 -2.70
N TYR A 124 9.29 -3.18 -3.70
CA TYR A 124 7.99 -3.62 -4.20
C TYR A 124 8.18 -4.84 -5.12
N THR A 125 7.08 -5.47 -5.50
CA THR A 125 7.13 -6.54 -6.48
C THR A 125 7.66 -6.04 -7.83
N LEU A 126 8.37 -6.90 -8.56
CA LEU A 126 9.09 -6.54 -9.80
C LEU A 126 8.20 -5.93 -10.90
N GLU A 127 6.89 -6.14 -10.84
CA GLU A 127 5.94 -5.50 -11.76
C GLU A 127 5.93 -3.97 -11.63
N PHE A 128 6.31 -3.42 -10.47
CA PHE A 128 6.48 -1.97 -10.30
C PHE A 128 7.83 -1.45 -10.79
N SER A 129 8.82 -2.32 -11.07
CA SER A 129 10.09 -1.93 -11.68
C SER A 129 10.08 -1.97 -13.22
N GLN A 130 8.95 -2.36 -13.83
CA GLN A 130 8.82 -2.49 -15.30
C GLN A 130 8.36 -1.20 -16.00
N PHE A 131 8.12 -0.12 -15.25
CA PHE A 131 7.80 1.19 -15.79
C PHE A 131 8.85 2.21 -15.34
N SER A 132 10.08 2.02 -15.80
CA SER A 132 11.04 3.13 -15.87
C SER A 132 10.63 4.01 -17.04
N VAL A 133 10.18 5.23 -16.74
CA VAL A 133 10.05 6.31 -17.73
C VAL A 133 11.43 6.73 -18.24
#